data_AF-A0A950J1M7-F1
#
_entry.id   AF-A0A950J1M7-F1
#
_cell.length_a   1.000
_cell.length_b   1.000
_cell.length_c   1.000
_cell.angle_alpha   90.00
_cell.angle_beta   90.00
_cell.angle_gamma   90.00
#
_symmetry.space_group_name_H-M   'P 1'
#
loop_
_entity.id
_entity.type
_entity.pdbx_description
1 polymer ?
#
loop_
_entity_poly.entity_id
_entity_poly.type
_entity_poly.pdbx_seq_one_letter_code
_entity_poly.pdbx_strand_id
1 'polypeptide(L)'
;IGSPHTPRGYIWPRSLVMEALTSSDQDEIKRVLGYIAVSDIGDHRLHESFNADWPEAYTRDDFAWPNALFAELMLNHRGLIPGRVAR
;
A
#
# COMPACT_ATOMS: atom_id res chain seq x y z
N ILE A 1 -3.96 8.06 -3.11
CA ILE A 1 -5.30 8.34 -3.67
C ILE A 1 -6.36 7.74 -2.74
N GLY A 2 -7.55 8.33 -2.62
CA GLY A 2 -8.68 7.79 -1.83
C GLY A 2 -9.88 7.40 -2.69
N SER A 3 -11.09 7.35 -2.11
CA SER A 3 -12.34 7.09 -2.82
C SER A 3 -13.50 7.84 -2.17
N PRO A 4 -14.56 8.24 -2.91
CA PRO A 4 -15.79 8.76 -2.31
C PRO A 4 -16.50 7.73 -1.41
N HIS A 5 -16.12 6.45 -1.48
CA HIS A 5 -16.61 5.41 -0.57
C HIS A 5 -16.06 5.54 0.86
N THR A 6 -14.94 6.24 1.04
CA THR A 6 -14.28 6.44 2.34
C THR A 6 -14.32 7.92 2.74
N PRO A 7 -14.11 8.26 4.02
CA PRO A 7 -14.17 9.65 4.46
C PRO A 7 -13.18 10.56 3.70
N ARG A 8 -13.51 11.85 3.64
CA ARG A 8 -12.65 12.84 2.99
C ARG A 8 -11.28 12.89 3.68
N GLY A 9 -10.22 12.96 2.88
CA GLY A 9 -8.84 13.00 3.38
C GLY A 9 -8.23 11.61 3.64
N TYR A 10 -9.00 10.53 3.45
CA TYR A 10 -8.48 9.19 3.61
C TYR A 10 -7.79 8.70 2.34
N ILE A 11 -6.69 7.99 2.54
CA ILE A 11 -5.87 7.36 1.51
C ILE A 11 -6.16 5.86 1.53
N TRP A 12 -6.24 5.24 0.36
CA TRP A 12 -6.33 3.80 0.24
C TRP A 12 -4.92 3.18 0.13
N PRO A 13 -4.50 2.29 1.06
CA PRO A 13 -3.24 1.55 0.95
C PRO A 13 -3.10 0.81 -0.38
N ARG A 14 -4.21 0.27 -0.92
CA ARG A 14 -4.22 -0.36 -2.24
C ARG A 14 -3.66 0.54 -3.36
N SER A 15 -3.90 1.84 -3.26
CA SER A 15 -3.52 2.79 -4.31
C SER A 15 -2.02 3.04 -4.27
N LEU A 16 -1.46 3.11 -3.06
CA LEU A 16 -0.02 3.12 -2.84
C LEU A 16 0.61 1.82 -3.35
N VAL A 17 0.03 0.67 -3.01
CA VAL A 17 0.55 -0.62 -3.51
C VAL A 17 0.53 -0.68 -5.03
N MET A 18 -0.53 -0.21 -5.67
CA MET A 18 -0.61 -0.14 -7.14
C MET A 18 0.40 0.85 -7.74
N GLU A 19 0.58 2.03 -7.14
CA GLU A 19 1.61 3.00 -7.53
C GLU A 19 2.98 2.32 -7.59
N ALA A 20 3.37 1.62 -6.52
CA ALA A 20 4.62 0.87 -6.47
C ALA A 20 4.68 -0.30 -7.46
N LEU A 21 3.59 -1.06 -7.64
CA LEU A 21 3.53 -2.19 -8.59
C LEU A 21 3.67 -1.75 -10.06
N THR A 22 3.31 -0.51 -10.37
CA THR A 22 3.36 0.05 -11.74
C THR A 22 4.57 0.94 -11.98
N SER A 23 5.44 1.12 -10.99
CA SER A 23 6.65 1.92 -11.12
C SER A 23 7.84 1.08 -11.58
N SER A 24 8.72 1.69 -12.38
CA SER A 24 10.08 1.21 -12.66
C SER A 24 11.15 1.95 -11.86
N ASP A 25 10.80 3.05 -11.20
CA ASP A 25 11.71 3.87 -10.41
C ASP A 25 11.85 3.28 -8.99
N GLN A 26 13.06 2.83 -8.66
CA GLN A 26 13.35 2.25 -7.35
C GLN A 26 13.19 3.25 -6.21
N ASP A 27 13.40 4.54 -6.46
CA ASP A 27 13.27 5.56 -5.43
C ASP A 27 11.79 5.91 -5.19
N GLU A 28 10.96 5.87 -6.23
CA GLU A 28 9.50 5.92 -6.08
C GLU A 28 8.98 4.73 -5.27
N ILE A 29 9.39 3.50 -5.62
CA ILE A 29 8.97 2.30 -4.88
C ILE A 29 9.35 2.41 -3.40
N LYS A 30 10.59 2.80 -3.08
CA LYS A 30 11.04 2.97 -1.69
C LYS A 30 10.24 4.05 -0.95
N ARG A 31 9.97 5.18 -1.60
CA ARG A 31 9.18 6.27 -1.02
C ARG A 31 7.76 5.80 -0.69
N VAL A 32 7.12 5.08 -1.61
CA VAL A 32 5.77 4.52 -1.42
C VAL A 32 5.76 3.47 -0.31
N LEU A 33 6.77 2.60 -0.23
CA LEU A 33 6.93 1.65 0.88
C LEU A 33 7.08 2.37 2.23
N GLY A 34 7.76 3.52 2.25
CA GLY A 34 7.80 4.40 3.42
C GLY A 34 6.42 4.89 3.85
N TYR A 35 5.57 5.32 2.91
CA TYR A 35 4.20 5.74 3.22
C TYR A 35 3.34 4.58 3.74
N ILE A 36 3.48 3.39 3.15
CA ILE A 36 2.79 2.19 3.62
C ILE A 36 3.23 1.86 5.06
N ALA A 37 4.53 1.92 5.35
CA ALA A 37 5.05 1.67 6.70
C ALA A 37 4.57 2.70 7.73
N VAL A 38 4.45 3.98 7.37
CA VAL A 38 3.90 5.03 8.23
C VAL A 38 2.41 4.81 8.52
N SER A 39 1.68 4.11 7.64
CA SER A 39 0.27 3.79 7.85
C SER A 39 0.02 2.64 8.83
N ASP A 40 1.06 1.88 9.19
CA ASP A 40 0.96 0.77 10.15
C ASP A 40 0.77 1.32 11.57
N ILE A 41 -0.31 0.90 12.21
CA ILE A 41 -0.67 1.28 13.58
C ILE A 41 -0.09 0.32 14.62
N GLY A 42 0.76 -0.63 14.19
CA GLY A 42 1.36 -1.67 15.01
C GLY A 42 0.67 -3.02 14.91
N ASP A 43 -0.35 -3.17 14.07
CA ASP A 43 -1.05 -4.44 13.83
C ASP A 43 -0.51 -5.20 12.61
N HIS A 44 0.38 -4.57 11.85
CA HIS A 44 1.04 -5.11 10.66
C HIS A 44 0.06 -5.50 9.55
N ARG A 45 -1.05 -4.77 9.41
CA ARG A 45 -2.06 -4.97 8.38
C ARG A 45 -2.26 -3.70 7.56
N LEU A 46 -2.61 -3.89 6.31
CA LEU A 46 -3.17 -2.81 5.48
C LEU A 46 -4.69 -2.78 5.61
N HIS A 47 -5.18 -1.66 6.09
CA HIS A 47 -6.61 -1.35 6.18
C HIS A 47 -7.20 -0.95 4.81
N GLU A 48 -8.52 -0.75 4.73
CA GLU A 48 -9.16 -0.24 3.51
C GLU A 48 -8.72 1.18 3.19
N SER A 49 -8.71 2.03 4.20
CA SER A 49 -8.25 3.40 4.10
C SER A 49 -7.74 3.93 5.43
N PHE A 50 -6.89 4.95 5.42
CA PHE A 50 -6.41 5.64 6.62
C PHE A 50 -6.35 7.15 6.38
N ASN A 51 -6.52 7.95 7.43
CA ASN A 51 -6.35 9.41 7.34
C ASN A 51 -4.87 9.76 7.14
N ALA A 52 -4.57 10.63 6.17
CA ALA A 52 -3.21 11.00 5.82
C ALA A 52 -2.40 11.63 6.98
N ASP A 53 -3.09 12.36 7.86
CA ASP A 53 -2.48 13.07 9.00
C ASP A 53 -2.55 12.24 10.30
N TRP A 54 -3.45 11.26 10.38
CA TRP A 54 -3.65 10.39 11.57
C TRP A 54 -3.96 8.93 11.18
N PRO A 55 -2.93 8.08 10.99
CA PRO A 55 -3.14 6.70 10.52
C PRO A 55 -4.00 5.80 11.41
N GLU A 56 -4.03 6.03 12.73
CA GLU A 56 -4.94 5.28 13.64
C GLU A 56 -6.43 5.52 13.33
N ALA A 57 -6.75 6.53 12.54
CA ALA A 57 -8.08 6.75 12.01
C ALA A 57 -8.16 6.06 10.65
N TYR A 58 -8.57 4.79 10.65
CA TYR A 58 -8.68 3.95 9.46
C TYR A 58 -10.08 3.35 9.31
N THR A 59 -10.33 2.71 8.16
CA THR A 59 -11.55 1.93 7.89
C THR A 59 -11.20 0.47 7.66
N ARG A 60 -12.04 -0.41 8.22
CA ARG A 60 -11.94 -1.89 8.16
C ARG A 60 -10.64 -2.46 8.73
N ASP A 61 -10.76 -3.05 9.91
CA ASP A 61 -9.67 -3.77 10.57
C ASP A 61 -9.21 -4.99 9.76
N ASP A 62 -10.16 -5.73 9.19
CA ASP A 62 -9.88 -6.92 8.38
C ASP A 62 -10.29 -6.71 6.92
N PHE A 63 -9.27 -6.47 6.11
CA PHE A 63 -9.41 -6.40 4.67
C PHE A 63 -8.22 -7.08 4.00
N ALA A 64 -8.37 -8.37 3.73
CA ALA A 64 -7.29 -9.20 3.18
C ALA A 64 -6.74 -8.74 1.82
N TRP A 65 -7.54 -8.04 1.01
CA TRP A 65 -7.16 -7.71 -0.36
C TRP A 65 -5.92 -6.78 -0.49
N PRO A 66 -5.87 -5.60 0.17
CA PRO A 66 -4.64 -4.79 0.16
C PRO A 66 -3.42 -5.55 0.72
N ASN A 67 -3.60 -6.42 1.71
CA ASN A 67 -2.53 -7.27 2.22
C ASN A 67 -1.99 -8.25 1.15
N ALA A 68 -2.89 -8.89 0.39
CA ALA A 68 -2.50 -9.78 -0.70
C ALA A 68 -1.74 -9.03 -1.81
N LEU A 69 -2.18 -7.82 -2.18
CA LEU A 69 -1.48 -6.97 -3.15
C LEU A 69 -0.10 -6.55 -2.63
N PHE A 70 0.02 -6.24 -1.35
CA PHE A 70 1.30 -5.90 -0.74
C PHE A 70 2.26 -7.10 -0.74
N ALA A 71 1.76 -8.30 -0.47
CA ALA A 71 2.56 -9.52 -0.60
C ALA A 71 3.06 -9.71 -2.05
N GLU A 72 2.20 -9.50 -3.05
CA GLU A 72 2.59 -9.52 -4.47
C GLU A 72 3.68 -8.49 -4.78
N LEU A 73 3.54 -7.26 -4.28
CA LEU A 73 4.56 -6.22 -4.40
C LEU A 73 5.90 -6.65 -3.79
N MET A 74 5.90 -7.26 -2.62
CA MET A 74 7.13 -7.73 -1.96
C MET A 74 7.80 -8.88 -2.69
N LEU A 75 7.01 -9.84 -3.18
CA LEU A 75 7.54 -10.92 -4.02
C LEU A 75 8.13 -10.37 -5.32
N ASN A 76 7.46 -9.40 -5.95
CA ASN A 76 7.94 -8.74 -7.16
C ASN A 76 9.24 -7.96 -6.92
N HIS A 77 9.26 -7.11 -5.88
CA HIS A 77 10.40 -6.28 -5.54
C HIS A 77 11.64 -7.10 -5.16
N ARG A 78 11.46 -8.31 -4.61
CA ARG A 78 12.54 -9.25 -4.31
C ARG A 78 12.94 -10.14 -5.49
N GLY A 79 12.34 -9.95 -6.67
CA GLY A 79 12.63 -10.77 -7.86
C GLY A 79 12.16 -12.22 -7.75
N LEU A 80 11.20 -12.50 -6.86
CA LEU A 80 10.68 -13.85 -6.61
C LEU A 80 9.52 -14.23 -7.55
N ILE A 81 9.02 -13.28 -8.35
CA ILE A 81 8.03 -13.51 -9.41
C ILE A 81 8.75 -13.50 -10.77
N PRO A 82 8.88 -14.66 -11.45
CA PRO A 82 9.52 -14.73 -12.76
C PRO A 82 8.77 -13.90 -13.82
N GLY A 83 9.52 -13.22 -14.70
CA GLY A 83 8.96 -12.51 -15.86
C GLY A 83 8.43 -11.09 -15.59
N ARG A 84 8.47 -10.63 -14.33
CA ARG A 84 8.09 -9.27 -13.93
C ARG A 84 9.31 -8.52 -13.34
N VAL A 85 10.47 -8.68 -13.97
CA VAL A 85 11.64 -7.87 -13.61
C VAL A 85 11.36 -6.43 -14.05
N ALA A 86 11.62 -5.48 -13.15
CA ALA A 86 11.54 -4.04 -13.43
C ALA A 86 12.12 -3.75 -14.82
N ARG A 87 11.29 -3.19 -15.71
CA ARG A 87 11.76 -2.63 -16.97
C ARG A 87 12.40 -1.28 -16.71
#